data_AF-A0A9X0CAB5-F1
#
_entry.id   AF-A0A9X0CAB5-F1
#
_cell.length_a   1.000
_cell.length_b   1.000
_cell.length_c   1.000
_cell.angle_alpha   90.00
_cell.angle_beta   90.00
_cell.angle_gamma   90.00
#
_symmetry.space_group_name_H-M   'P 1'
#
loop_
_entity.id
_entity.type
_entity.pdbx_description
1 polymer ?
#
loop_
_entity_poly.entity_id
_entity_poly.type
_entity_poly.pdbx_seq_one_letter_code
_entity_poly.pdbx_strand_id
1 'polypeptide(L)' 'MLITRDGAPVVCTELTPECPIEGTIYGYAPNFAANIAFCAIFGMICLAQFIQMLKWRMWSFGIAVVLGALSEVIGK' A
#
# COMPACT_ATOMS: atom_id res chain seq x y z
N MET A 1 -11.75 15.24 13.43
CA MET A 1 -13.01 15.36 12.66
C MET A 1 -13.06 16.78 12.13
N LEU A 2 -12.33 17.08 11.05
CA LEU A 2 -12.34 18.42 10.46
C LEU A 2 -13.32 18.43 9.29
N ILE A 3 -14.38 19.19 9.53
CA ILE A 3 -15.53 19.45 8.67
C ILE A 3 -15.06 20.47 7.63
N THR A 4 -15.05 20.13 6.34
CA THR A 4 -15.14 21.13 5.27
C THR A 4 -16.42 21.95 5.47
N ARG A 5 -16.45 23.23 5.05
CA ARG A 5 -17.62 24.12 5.19
C ARG A 5 -18.93 23.55 4.57
N ASP A 6 -18.85 22.46 3.79
CA ASP A 6 -19.98 21.86 3.06
C ASP A 6 -20.49 20.52 3.62
N GLY A 7 -20.00 20.04 4.76
CA GLY A 7 -20.58 18.87 5.45
C GLY A 7 -20.45 17.51 4.73
N ALA A 8 -19.73 17.44 3.60
CA ALA A 8 -19.37 16.19 2.93
C ALA A 8 -18.01 15.65 3.44
N PRO A 9 -17.77 14.32 3.51
CA PRO A 9 -16.44 13.80 3.76
C PRO A 9 -15.52 14.25 2.62
N VAL A 10 -14.51 15.07 2.91
CA VAL A 10 -13.54 15.49 1.89
C VAL A 10 -12.71 14.27 1.53
N VAL A 11 -12.97 13.69 0.37
CA VAL A 11 -12.04 12.74 -0.25
C VAL A 11 -10.94 13.59 -0.88
N CYS A 12 -10.03 14.11 -0.05
CA CYS A 12 -8.84 14.81 -0.52
C CYS A 12 -7.93 13.78 -1.18
N THR A 13 -7.83 13.79 -2.51
CA THR A 13 -6.88 12.96 -3.27
C THR A 13 -5.51 13.60 -3.39
N GLU A 14 -5.42 14.91 -3.21
CA GLU A 14 -4.20 15.70 -3.44
C GLU A 14 -4.05 16.79 -2.36
N LEU A 15 -2.80 17.13 -2.02
CA LEU A 15 -2.50 18.20 -1.06
C LEU A 15 -2.66 19.56 -1.73
N THR A 16 -3.75 20.25 -1.43
CA THR A 16 -4.03 21.62 -1.89
C THR A 16 -4.18 22.56 -0.69
N PRO A 17 -4.13 23.90 -0.89
CA PRO A 17 -4.40 24.86 0.18
C PRO A 17 -5.77 24.67 0.84
N GLU A 18 -6.70 24.05 0.12
CA GLU A 18 -8.06 23.73 0.55
C GLU A 18 -8.14 22.41 1.35
N CYS A 19 -7.13 21.54 1.24
CA CYS A 19 -6.99 20.25 1.94
C CYS A 19 -5.63 20.16 2.67
N PRO A 20 -5.51 20.76 3.87
CA PRO A 20 -4.26 20.71 4.65
C PRO A 20 -3.94 19.30 5.15
N ILE A 21 -2.66 19.04 5.40
CA ILE A 21 -2.09 17.74 5.81
C ILE A 21 -2.75 17.22 7.10
N GLU A 22 -3.20 18.14 7.97
CA GLU A 22 -3.92 17.88 9.22
C GLU A 22 -5.28 17.19 9.03
N GLY A 23 -5.86 17.24 7.82
CA GLY A 23 -7.10 16.56 7.47
C GLY A 23 -6.91 15.11 7.02
N THR A 24 -5.67 14.66 6.80
CA THR A 24 -5.36 13.30 6.35
C THR A 24 -5.23 12.35 7.53
N ILE A 25 -5.62 11.08 7.35
CA ILE A 25 -5.50 10.06 8.41
C ILE A 25 -4.05 9.79 8.84
N TYR A 26 -3.09 10.10 7.95
CA TYR A 26 -1.68 9.82 8.17
C TYR A 26 -0.95 10.99 8.84
N GLY A 27 -1.43 12.24 8.71
CA GLY A 27 -0.80 13.41 9.34
C GLY A 27 0.58 13.77 8.78
N TYR A 28 1.02 13.13 7.70
CA TYR A 28 2.24 13.44 6.96
C TYR A 28 2.02 13.29 5.45
N ALA A 29 2.82 14.00 4.65
CA ALA A 29 2.83 13.85 3.21
C ALA A 29 3.52 12.52 2.84
N PRO A 30 2.82 11.56 2.19
CA PRO A 30 3.42 10.28 1.84
C PRO A 30 4.57 10.47 0.84
N ASN A 31 5.71 9.84 1.10
CA ASN A 31 6.84 9.86 0.17
C ASN A 31 6.53 8.95 -1.03
N PHE A 32 6.18 9.58 -2.15
CA PHE A 32 5.81 8.88 -3.38
C PHE A 32 6.91 7.94 -3.88
N ALA A 33 8.17 8.35 -3.80
CA ALA A 33 9.30 7.54 -4.26
C ALA A 33 9.48 6.28 -3.41
N ALA A 34 9.34 6.41 -2.08
CA ALA A 34 9.44 5.26 -1.16
C ALA A 34 8.31 4.25 -1.41
N ASN A 35 7.07 4.73 -1.58
CA ASN A 35 5.93 3.87 -1.85
C ASN A 35 6.10 3.07 -3.14
N ILE A 36 6.57 3.71 -4.21
CA ILE A 36 6.88 3.02 -5.48
C ILE A 36 7.99 2.00 -5.29
N ALA A 37 9.07 2.36 -4.59
CA ALA A 37 10.19 1.46 -4.37
C ALA A 37 9.76 0.19 -3.62
N PHE A 38 8.99 0.34 -2.53
CA PHE A 38 8.48 -0.80 -1.78
C PHE A 38 7.51 -1.65 -2.60
N CYS A 39 6.56 -1.03 -3.31
CA CYS A 39 5.62 -1.75 -4.17
C CYS A 39 6.35 -2.56 -5.25
N ALA A 40 7.38 -2.00 -5.89
CA ALA A 40 8.18 -2.69 -6.89
C ALA A 40 8.98 -3.86 -6.29
N ILE A 41 9.65 -3.64 -5.16
CA ILE A 41 10.47 -4.66 -4.50
C ILE A 41 9.59 -5.84 -4.03
N PHE A 42 8.52 -5.57 -3.29
CA PHE A 42 7.62 -6.62 -2.81
C PHE A 42 6.86 -7.31 -3.95
N GLY A 43 6.48 -6.57 -5.00
CA GLY A 43 5.87 -7.14 -6.19
C GLY A 43 6.79 -8.13 -6.92
N MET A 44 8.06 -7.77 -7.12
CA MET A 44 9.05 -8.66 -7.74
C MET A 44 9.32 -9.91 -6.89
N ILE A 45 9.47 -9.74 -5.57
CA ILE A 45 9.69 -10.86 -4.65
C ILE A 45 8.46 -11.77 -4.61
N CYS A 46 7.25 -11.21 -4.59
CA CYS A 46 6.00 -11.98 -4.62
C CYS A 46 5.92 -12.87 -5.86
N LEU A 47 6.23 -12.33 -7.05
CA LEU A 47 6.28 -13.10 -8.30
C LEU A 47 7.34 -14.21 -8.25
N ALA A 48 8.55 -13.90 -7.77
CA ALA A 48 9.64 -14.87 -7.65
C ALA A 48 9.26 -16.02 -6.69
N GLN A 49 8.63 -15.71 -5.55
CA GLN A 49 8.17 -16.70 -4.59
C GLN A 49 7.01 -17.53 -5.13
N PHE A 50 6.10 -16.92 -5.89
CA PHE A 50 5.00 -17.64 -6.55
C PHE A 50 5.51 -18.66 -7.57
N ILE A 51 6.50 -18.29 -8.40
CA ILE A 51 7.14 -19.21 -9.34
C ILE A 51 7.85 -20.35 -8.62
N GLN A 52 8.61 -20.05 -7.56
CA GLN A 52 9.28 -21.07 -6.75
C GLN A 52 8.29 -22.01 -6.06
N MET A 53 7.18 -21.49 -5.56
CA MET A 53 6.09 -22.26 -4.96
C MET A 53 5.54 -23.29 -5.96
N LEU A 54 5.28 -22.87 -7.20
CA LEU A 54 4.79 -23.76 -8.25
C LEU A 54 5.85 -24.80 -8.68
N LYS A 55 7.09 -24.38 -8.87
CA LYS A 55 8.18 -25.27 -9.34
C LYS A 55 8.51 -26.36 -8.32
N TRP A 56 8.57 -26.01 -7.04
CA TRP A 56 9.01 -26.92 -5.97
C TRP A 56 7.86 -27.51 -5.15
N ARG A 57 6.60 -27.22 -5.52
CA ARG A 57 5.39 -27.71 -4.85
C ARG A 57 5.41 -27.46 -3.32
N MET A 58 5.94 -26.32 -2.91
CA MET A 58 5.99 -25.89 -1.51
C MET A 58 4.64 -25.30 -1.08
N TRP A 59 3.56 -26.09 -1.11
CA TRP A 59 2.20 -25.58 -0.92
C TRP A 59 1.96 -24.93 0.44
N SER A 60 2.29 -25.61 1.54
CA SER A 60 1.98 -25.09 2.88
C SER A 60 2.82 -23.88 3.27
N PHE A 61 4.11 -23.89 2.95
CA PHE A 61 5.03 -22.78 3.26
C PHE A 61 4.92 -21.64 2.23
N GLY A 62 4.86 -21.97 0.94
CA GLY A 62 4.82 -21.00 -0.14
C GLY A 62 3.56 -20.14 -0.13
N ILE A 63 2.39 -20.70 0.23
CA ILE A 63 1.15 -19.92 0.31
C ILE A 63 1.26 -18.84 1.38
N ALA A 64 1.78 -19.15 2.57
CA ALA A 64 1.95 -18.16 3.64
C ALA A 64 2.91 -17.04 3.22
N VAL A 65 4.03 -17.40 2.56
CA VAL A 65 5.01 -16.42 2.09
C VAL A 65 4.45 -15.54 0.97
N VAL A 66 3.73 -16.11 0.01
CA VAL A 66 3.08 -15.35 -1.07
C VAL A 66 1.99 -14.43 -0.51
N LEU A 67 1.18 -14.88 0.44
CA LEU A 67 0.15 -14.05 1.08
C LEU A 67 0.76 -12.88 1.87
N GLY A 68 1.86 -13.11 2.58
CA GLY A 68 2.58 -12.04 3.27
C GLY A 68 3.18 -11.03 2.29
N ALA A 69 3.81 -11.49 1.20
CA ALA A 69 4.33 -10.57 0.18
C ALA A 69 3.20 -9.80 -0.54
N LEU A 70 2.03 -10.42 -0.72
CA LEU A 70 0.87 -9.80 -1.35
C LEU A 70 0.24 -8.73 -0.45
N SER A 71 0.21 -8.91 0.88
CA SER A 71 -0.34 -7.89 1.79
C SER A 71 0.46 -6.59 1.74
N GLU A 72 1.78 -6.68 1.60
CA GLU A 72 2.65 -5.51 1.45
C GLU A 72 2.38 -4.75 0.14
N VAL A 73 2.12 -5.48 -0.97
CA VAL A 73 1.77 -4.87 -2.26
C VAL A 73 0.41 -4.15 -2.20
N ILE A 74 -0.54 -4.67 -1.40
CA ILE A 74 -1.85 -4.04 -1.19
C ILE A 74 -1.71 -2.73 -0.36
N GLY A 75 -0.60 -2.54 0.36
CA GLY A 75 -0.35 -1.32 1.14
C GLY A 75 -1.11 -1.29 2.46
N LYS A 76 -1.18 -2.44 3.15
CA LYS A 76 -1.64 -2.52 4.55
C LYS A 76 -0.52 -2.19 5.52
#